data_AF-A0A0F9BAE4-F1
#
_entry.id   AF-A0A0F9BAE4-F1
#
_cell.length_a   1.000
_cell.length_b   1.000
_cell.length_c   1.000
_cell.angle_alpha   90.00
_cell.angle_beta   90.00
_cell.angle_gamma   90.00
#
_symmetry.space_group_name_H-M   'P 1'
#
loop_
_entity.id
_entity.type
_entity.pdbx_description
1 polymer ?
#
loop_
_entity_poly.entity_id
_entity_poly.type
_entity_poly.pdbx_seq_one_letter_code
_entity_poly.pdbx_strand_id
1 'polypeptide(L)'
;GFYLGPRINAAGRVGNARIGVEMLTTRSEKRAKEIAVYLDNENKKRQKIQKDIIKSAKEKILNNIDIDSELTIIISDDNWHPGVIGIVASRLAG
;
A
#
# COMPACT_ATOMS: atom_id res chain seq x y z
N GLY A 1 -4.26 -1.89 16.45
CA GLY A 1 -3.98 -0.44 16.27
C GLY A 1 -4.05 -0.12 14.78
N PHE A 2 -5.02 0.68 14.35
CA PHE A 2 -5.45 0.66 12.93
C PHE A 2 -5.37 2.02 12.20
N TYR A 3 -4.94 3.09 12.86
CA TYR A 3 -4.99 4.44 12.27
C TYR A 3 -3.63 5.10 12.10
N LEU A 4 -2.70 4.92 13.04
CA LEU A 4 -1.39 5.57 13.01
C LEU A 4 -0.36 4.78 12.19
N GLY A 5 -0.23 3.48 12.48
CA GLY A 5 0.71 2.58 11.78
C GLY A 5 0.55 2.57 10.25
N PRO A 6 -0.67 2.43 9.69
CA PRO A 6 -0.85 2.45 8.23
C PRO A 6 -0.41 3.76 7.56
N ARG A 7 -0.57 4.90 8.24
CA ARG A 7 -0.17 6.22 7.70
C ARG A 7 1.34 6.37 7.65
N ILE A 8 2.03 5.99 8.72
CA ILE A 8 3.50 5.99 8.77
C ILE A 8 4.06 5.02 7.72
N ASN A 9 3.52 3.81 7.65
CA ASN A 9 3.99 2.78 6.71
C ASN A 9 3.74 3.15 5.24
N ALA A 10 2.70 3.94 4.94
CA ALA A 10 2.43 4.39 3.59
C ALA A 10 3.57 5.25 3.03
N ALA A 11 4.18 6.11 3.85
CA ALA A 11 5.31 6.92 3.42
C ALA A 11 6.53 6.07 3.04
N GLY A 12 6.74 4.91 3.66
CA GLY A 12 7.81 3.98 3.24
C GLY A 12 7.52 3.24 1.93
N ARG A 13 6.25 3.22 1.47
CA ARG A 13 5.82 2.47 0.29
C ARG A 13 5.67 3.32 -0.96
N VAL A 14 5.12 4.52 -0.82
CA VAL A 14 4.74 5.40 -1.95
C VAL A 14 5.30 6.82 -1.84
N GLY A 15 5.99 7.13 -0.74
CA GLY A 15 6.46 8.46 -0.40
C GLY A 15 7.86 8.44 0.23
N ASN A 16 8.12 9.33 1.20
CA ASN A 16 9.42 9.43 1.87
C ASN A 16 9.39 8.84 3.30
N ALA A 17 10.09 7.73 3.50
CA ALA A 17 10.19 7.05 4.79
C ALA A 17 10.75 7.92 5.93
N ARG A 18 11.63 8.90 5.63
CA ARG A 18 12.24 9.78 6.64
C ARG A 18 11.20 10.64 7.37
N ILE A 19 10.10 10.98 6.69
CA ILE A 19 9.00 11.76 7.29
C ILE A 19 8.31 10.98 8.41
N GLY A 20 8.25 9.65 8.32
CA GLY A 20 7.71 8.81 9.38
C GLY A 20 8.55 8.86 10.65
N VAL A 21 9.88 8.88 10.52
CA VAL A 21 10.80 9.06 11.66
C VAL A 21 10.63 10.45 12.26
N GLU A 22 10.60 11.48 11.42
CA GLU A 22 10.41 12.87 11.86
C GLU A 22 9.12 13.06 12.66
N MET A 23 8.01 12.43 12.23
CA MET A 23 6.74 12.43 12.96
C MET A 23 6.88 11.94 14.40
N LEU A 24 7.71 10.92 14.61
CA LEU A 24 7.89 10.27 15.91
C LEU A 24 8.90 11.00 16.81
N THR A 25 9.76 11.85 16.23
CA THR A 25 10.85 12.51 16.97
C THR A 25 10.68 14.03 17.11
N THR A 26 9.80 14.65 16.32
CA THR A 26 9.61 16.10 16.35
C THR A 26 9.02 16.58 17.68
N ARG A 27 9.51 17.71 18.18
CA ARG A 27 8.98 18.40 19.37
C ARG A 27 8.05 19.57 19.04
N SER A 28 7.90 19.88 17.76
CA SER A 28 7.04 20.98 17.28
C SER A 28 5.67 20.45 16.92
N GLU A 29 4.64 20.88 17.65
CA GLU A 29 3.26 20.51 17.38
C GLU A 29 2.81 20.95 15.98
N LYS A 30 3.22 22.15 15.56
CA LYS A 30 2.95 22.67 14.20
C LYS A 30 3.52 21.72 13.14
N ARG A 31 4.78 21.31 13.31
CA ARG A 31 5.45 20.40 12.37
C ARG A 31 4.80 19.02 12.37
N ALA A 32 4.42 18.49 13.54
CA ALA A 32 3.70 17.24 13.65
C ALA A 32 2.36 17.26 12.88
N LYS A 33 1.61 18.37 12.95
CA LYS A 33 0.36 18.55 12.18
C LYS A 33 0.60 18.53 10.67
N GLU A 34 1.61 19.24 10.19
CA GLU A 34 2.01 19.24 8.77
C GLU A 34 2.36 17.83 8.28
N ILE A 35 3.18 17.11 9.06
CA ILE A 35 3.58 15.74 8.74
C ILE A 35 2.36 14.80 8.75
N ALA A 36 1.46 14.94 9.72
CA ALA A 36 0.26 14.11 9.80
C ALA A 36 -0.62 14.25 8.54
N VAL A 37 -0.81 15.47 8.03
CA VAL A 37 -1.55 15.71 6.78
C VAL A 37 -0.85 15.04 5.59
N TYR A 38 0.48 15.19 5.49
CA TYR A 38 1.27 14.53 4.44
C TYR A 38 1.12 13.00 4.50
N LEU A 39 1.30 12.39 5.68
CA LEU A 39 1.18 10.94 5.87
C LEU A 39 -0.23 10.43 5.54
N ASP A 40 -1.28 11.21 5.83
CA ASP A 40 -2.65 10.85 5.46
C ASP A 40 -2.84 10.86 3.93
N ASN A 41 -2.26 11.82 3.23
CA ASN A 41 -2.30 11.88 1.77
C ASN A 41 -1.54 10.72 1.13
N GLU A 42 -0.33 10.39 1.61
CA GLU A 42 0.42 9.23 1.14
C GLU A 42 -0.34 7.92 1.40
N ASN A 43 -1.01 7.83 2.56
CA ASN A 43 -1.87 6.71 2.89
C ASN A 43 -3.05 6.57 1.92
N LYS A 44 -3.73 7.66 1.57
CA LYS A 44 -4.81 7.68 0.57
C LYS A 44 -4.30 7.28 -0.81
N LYS A 45 -3.15 7.81 -1.24
CA LYS A 45 -2.50 7.45 -2.51
C LYS A 45 -2.19 5.96 -2.56
N ARG A 46 -1.58 5.42 -1.51
CA ARG A 46 -1.30 3.98 -1.37
C ARG A 46 -2.57 3.13 -1.40
N GLN A 47 -3.66 3.56 -0.77
CA GLN A 47 -4.96 2.87 -0.85
C GLN A 47 -5.54 2.87 -2.26
N LYS A 48 -5.44 3.98 -2.99
CA LYS A 48 -5.90 4.07 -4.38
C LYS A 48 -5.14 3.09 -5.27
N ILE A 49 -3.80 3.16 -5.24
CA ILE A 49 -2.93 2.23 -5.98
C ILE A 49 -3.27 0.78 -5.63
N GLN A 50 -3.45 0.47 -4.35
CA GLN A 50 -3.82 -0.87 -3.91
C GLN A 50 -5.15 -1.34 -4.52
N LYS A 51 -6.18 -0.48 -4.55
CA LYS A 51 -7.48 -0.81 -5.15
C LYS A 51 -7.35 -1.09 -6.65
N ASP A 52 -6.59 -0.26 -7.36
CA ASP A 52 -6.38 -0.39 -8.79
C ASP A 52 -5.65 -1.70 -9.14
N ILE A 53 -4.59 -2.02 -8.40
CA ILE A 53 -3.86 -3.29 -8.55
C ILE A 53 -4.76 -4.49 -8.21
N ILE A 54 -5.54 -4.44 -7.13
CA ILE A 54 -6.46 -5.55 -6.77
C ILE A 54 -7.46 -5.81 -7.90
N LYS A 55 -8.04 -4.75 -8.47
CA LYS A 55 -9.00 -4.88 -9.56
C LYS A 55 -8.35 -5.57 -10.76
N SER A 56 -7.21 -5.05 -11.22
CA SER A 56 -6.45 -5.62 -12.33
C SER A 56 -6.01 -7.07 -12.06
N ALA A 57 -5.51 -7.36 -10.85
CA ALA A 57 -5.11 -8.69 -10.44
C ALA A 57 -6.27 -9.70 -10.48
N LYS A 58 -7.45 -9.33 -9.96
CA LYS A 58 -8.64 -10.18 -10.00
C LYS A 58 -9.10 -10.46 -11.42
N GLU A 59 -9.09 -9.46 -12.30
CA GLU A 59 -9.41 -9.64 -13.72
C GLU A 59 -8.43 -10.62 -14.38
N LYS A 60 -7.13 -10.50 -14.10
CA LYS A 60 -6.12 -11.43 -14.63
C LYS A 60 -6.30 -12.86 -14.11
N ILE A 61 -6.60 -13.02 -12.82
CA ILE A 61 -6.85 -14.34 -12.22
C ILE A 61 -8.07 -14.99 -12.88
N LEU A 62 -9.22 -14.30 -12.89
CA LEU A 62 -10.47 -14.85 -13.42
C LEU A 62 -10.38 -15.26 -14.89
N ASN A 63 -9.58 -14.55 -15.69
CA ASN A 63 -9.48 -14.79 -17.13
C ASN A 63 -8.42 -15.83 -17.51
N ASN A 64 -7.42 -16.08 -16.66
CA ASN A 64 -6.22 -16.83 -17.07
C ASN A 64 -5.82 -17.96 -16.11
N ILE A 65 -6.44 -18.06 -14.93
CA ILE A 65 -6.05 -19.02 -13.89
C ILE A 65 -7.29 -19.78 -13.45
N ASP A 66 -7.23 -21.11 -13.59
CA ASP A 66 -8.19 -22.00 -12.96
C ASP A 66 -7.78 -22.23 -11.50
N ILE A 67 -8.48 -21.57 -10.59
CA ILE A 67 -8.12 -21.51 -9.17
C ILE A 67 -8.34 -22.87 -8.49
N ASP A 68 -9.19 -23.74 -9.04
CA ASP A 68 -9.49 -25.04 -8.46
C ASP A 68 -8.42 -26.10 -8.81
N SER A 69 -7.65 -25.89 -9.88
CA SER A 69 -6.60 -26.81 -10.33
C SER A 69 -5.18 -26.33 -10.04
N GLU A 70 -4.98 -25.05 -9.72
CA GLU A 70 -3.67 -24.45 -9.47
C GLU A 70 -3.33 -24.33 -7.98
N LEU A 71 -2.13 -24.78 -7.59
CA LEU A 71 -1.62 -24.65 -6.22
C LEU A 71 -1.06 -23.26 -5.90
N THR A 72 -0.83 -22.42 -6.90
CA THR A 72 -0.20 -21.11 -6.74
C THR A 72 -0.66 -20.13 -7.81
N ILE A 73 -0.90 -18.88 -7.41
CA ILE A 73 -1.28 -17.79 -8.32
C ILE A 73 -0.03 -16.98 -8.68
N ILE A 74 0.32 -16.93 -9.96
CA ILE A 74 1.40 -16.09 -10.47
C ILE A 74 0.82 -15.10 -11.49
N ILE A 75 0.91 -13.81 -11.18
CA ILE A 75 0.41 -12.71 -12.02
C ILE A 75 1.37 -11.53 -11.98
N SER A 76 1.46 -10.79 -13.09
CA SER A 76 2.34 -9.62 -13.22
C SER A 76 1.71 -8.54 -14.09
N ASP A 77 2.14 -7.30 -13.87
CA ASP A 77 1.82 -6.14 -14.70
C ASP A 77 2.88 -5.06 -14.49
N ASP A 78 3.39 -4.50 -15.59
CA ASP A 78 4.42 -3.45 -15.55
C ASP A 78 3.93 -2.15 -14.91
N ASN A 79 2.61 -1.94 -14.84
CA ASN A 79 2.01 -0.76 -14.23
C ASN A 79 1.81 -0.89 -12.71
N TRP A 80 2.11 -2.04 -12.11
CA TRP A 80 1.93 -2.24 -10.68
C TRP A 80 3.04 -1.59 -9.86
N HIS A 81 2.65 -0.74 -8.91
CA HIS A 81 3.61 -0.06 -8.06
C HIS A 81 4.32 -1.05 -7.10
N PRO A 82 5.66 -1.17 -7.14
CA PRO A 82 6.40 -2.20 -6.41
C PRO A 82 6.26 -2.07 -4.89
N GLY A 83 6.12 -0.85 -4.36
CA GLY A 83 5.87 -0.64 -2.92
C GLY A 83 4.52 -1.15 -2.40
N VAL A 84 3.59 -1.56 -3.29
CA VAL A 84 2.21 -1.93 -2.93
C VAL A 84 1.87 -3.39 -3.23
N ILE A 85 2.56 -4.03 -4.18
CA ILE A 85 2.28 -5.43 -4.61
C ILE A 85 2.22 -6.42 -3.44
N GLY A 86 3.11 -6.28 -2.44
CA GLY A 86 3.11 -7.18 -1.27
C GLY A 86 1.83 -7.10 -0.42
N ILE A 87 1.22 -5.91 -0.31
CA ILE A 87 -0.07 -5.77 0.40
C ILE A 87 -1.18 -6.44 -0.40
N VAL A 88 -1.13 -6.32 -1.73
CA VAL A 88 -2.12 -6.93 -2.61
C VAL A 88 -2.03 -8.45 -2.54
N ALA A 89 -0.83 -9.00 -2.63
CA ALA A 89 -0.59 -10.44 -2.52
C ALA A 89 -1.15 -11.00 -1.20
N SER A 90 -0.81 -10.40 -0.06
CA SER A 90 -1.35 -10.82 1.24
C SER A 90 -2.88 -10.74 1.34
N ARG A 91 -3.51 -9.82 0.60
CA ARG A 91 -4.98 -9.65 0.59
C ARG A 91 -5.69 -10.57 -0.39
N LEU A 92 -5.01 -11.05 -1.42
CA LEU A 92 -5.57 -12.05 -2.34
C LEU A 92 -5.45 -13.46 -1.75
N ALA A 93 -4.41 -13.71 -0.95
CA ALA A 93 -4.17 -14.99 -0.29
C ALA A 93 -5.03 -15.24 0.96
N GLY A 94 -5.60 -14.18 1.55
CA GLY A 94 -6.46 -14.26 2.73
C GLY A 94 -7.93 -14.08 2.37
#